data_AF-A7VRM4-F1
#
_entry.id   AF-A7VRM4-F1
#
_cell.length_a   1.000
_cell.length_b   1.000
_cell.length_c   1.000
_cell.angle_alpha   90.00
_cell.angle_beta   90.00
_cell.angle_gamma   90.00
#
_symmetry.space_group_name_H-M   'P 1'
#
loop_
_entity.id
_entity.type
_entity.pdbx_description
1 polymer ?
#
loop_
_entity_poly.entity_id
_entity_poly.type
_entity_poly.pdbx_seq_one_letter_code
_entity_poly.pdbx_strand_id
1 'polypeptide(L)' 'MGECFMIIFNNLWITMKKRKISTYQLREKTGIDSKTIRRLKANENIETKTLNKLCTALNCKLEDIAEYVQD' A
#
# COMPACT_ATOMS: atom_id res chain seq x y z
N MET A 1 10.64 -22.93 15.36
CA MET A 1 9.59 -21.90 15.40
C MET A 1 10.24 -20.60 14.99
N GLY A 2 10.22 -20.30 13.69
CA GLY A 2 10.57 -18.98 13.21
C GLY A 2 9.26 -18.32 12.83
N GLU A 3 8.79 -17.38 13.63
CA GLU A 3 7.63 -16.58 13.27
C GLU A 3 8.06 -15.69 12.10
N CYS A 4 7.42 -15.88 10.95
CA CYS A 4 7.75 -15.13 9.74
C CYS A 4 6.96 -13.83 9.78
N PHE A 5 7.53 -12.81 10.40
CA PHE A 5 6.92 -11.50 10.45
C PHE A 5 6.99 -10.83 9.06
N MET A 6 5.82 -10.58 8.48
CA MET A 6 5.71 -9.99 7.14
C MET A 6 4.77 -8.80 7.17
N ILE A 7 5.22 -7.68 6.58
CA ILE A 7 4.34 -6.56 6.29
C ILE A 7 3.65 -6.82 4.96
N ILE A 8 2.32 -6.80 4.97
CA ILE A 8 1.49 -6.93 3.77
C ILE A 8 0.82 -5.60 3.44
N PHE A 9 0.62 -5.34 2.15
CA PHE A 9 -0.04 -4.13 1.65
C PHE A 9 -1.43 -4.43 1.06
N ASN A 10 -2.06 -5.52 1.48
CA ASN A 10 -3.41 -5.89 1.01
C ASN A 10 -4.47 -4.86 1.43
N ASN A 11 -4.32 -4.27 2.60
CA ASN A 11 -5.25 -3.25 3.11
C ASN A 11 -5.34 -2.03 2.21
N LEU A 12 -4.25 -1.65 1.54
CA LEU A 12 -4.27 -0.59 0.53
C LEU A 12 -5.35 -0.83 -0.53
N TRP A 13 -5.38 -2.04 -1.11
CA TRP A 13 -6.32 -2.40 -2.18
C TRP A 13 -7.76 -2.44 -1.67
N ILE A 14 -7.95 -2.91 -0.43
CA ILE A 14 -9.25 -2.93 0.24
C ILE A 14 -9.76 -1.49 0.45
N THR A 15 -8.90 -0.62 0.98
CA THR A 15 -9.21 0.81 1.21
C THR A 15 -9.54 1.52 -0.10
N MET A 16 -8.78 1.26 -1.17
CA MET A 16 -9.09 1.78 -2.49
C MET A 16 -10.44 1.31 -3.01
N LYS A 17 -10.77 0.02 -2.88
CA LYS A 17 -12.06 -0.55 -3.30
C LYS A 17 -13.22 0.05 -2.49
N LYS A 18 -13.05 0.19 -1.17
CA LYS A 18 -14.03 0.84 -0.26
C LYS A 18 -14.28 2.29 -0.67
N ARG A 19 -13.23 3.04 -1.04
CA ARG A 19 -13.31 4.44 -1.46
C ARG A 19 -13.66 4.63 -2.95
N LYS A 20 -13.89 3.54 -3.70
CA LYS A 20 -14.10 3.54 -5.17
C LYS A 20 -12.99 4.26 -5.95
N ILE A 21 -11.74 4.16 -5.47
CA ILE A 21 -10.57 4.74 -6.13
C ILE A 21 -9.95 3.69 -7.04
N SER A 22 -9.91 3.99 -8.34
CA SER A 22 -9.22 3.17 -9.33
C SER A 22 -7.71 3.30 -9.21
N THR A 23 -6.97 2.25 -9.60
CA THR A 23 -5.50 2.28 -9.72
C THR A 23 -4.98 3.43 -10.57
N TYR A 24 -5.73 3.82 -11.60
CA TYR A 24 -5.42 4.98 -12.43
C TYR A 24 -5.44 6.29 -11.61
N GLN A 25 -6.53 6.57 -10.90
CA GLN A 25 -6.65 7.75 -10.03
C GLN A 25 -5.61 7.76 -8.92
N LEU A 26 -5.28 6.58 -8.37
CA LEU A 26 -4.20 6.46 -7.41
C LEU A 26 -2.89 6.90 -8.03
N ARG A 27 -2.52 6.39 -9.22
CA ARG A 27 -1.28 6.77 -9.91
C ARG A 27 -1.22 8.26 -10.20
N GLU A 28 -2.31 8.87 -10.65
CA GLU A 28 -2.36 10.31 -10.90
C GLU A 28 -2.20 11.12 -9.62
N LYS A 29 -2.92 10.77 -8.55
CA LYS A 29 -2.84 11.49 -7.26
C LYS A 29 -1.51 11.30 -6.53
N THR A 30 -0.92 10.13 -6.65
CA THR A 30 0.29 9.75 -5.88
C THR A 30 1.58 9.93 -6.67
N GLY A 31 1.50 9.98 -8.00
CA GLY A 31 2.68 9.98 -8.89
C GLY A 31 3.54 8.74 -8.71
N ILE A 32 2.92 7.58 -8.42
CA ILE A 32 3.64 6.31 -8.21
C ILE A 32 3.78 5.56 -9.54
N ASP A 33 5.00 5.11 -9.82
CA ASP A 33 5.32 4.30 -10.99
C ASP A 33 4.72 2.88 -10.95
N SER A 34 4.52 2.31 -12.14
CA SER A 34 4.08 0.91 -12.31
C SER A 34 4.94 -0.08 -11.50
N LYS A 35 6.25 0.20 -11.39
CA LYS A 35 7.21 -0.65 -10.66
C LYS A 35 6.87 -0.74 -9.17
N THR A 36 6.59 0.40 -8.55
CA THR A 36 6.26 0.47 -7.12
C THR A 36 4.92 -0.17 -6.84
N ILE A 37 3.93 -0.02 -7.73
CA ILE A 37 2.65 -0.76 -7.62
C ILE A 37 2.86 -2.27 -7.66
N ARG A 38 3.75 -2.75 -8.54
CA ARG A 38 4.08 -4.18 -8.59
C ARG A 38 4.70 -4.66 -7.29
N ARG A 39 5.63 -3.89 -6.72
CA ARG A 39 6.23 -4.17 -5.40
C ARG A 39 5.20 -4.21 -4.28
N LEU A 40 4.25 -3.27 -4.25
CA LEU A 40 3.13 -3.28 -3.28
C LEU A 40 2.31 -4.58 -3.40
N LYS A 41 1.99 -5.01 -4.62
CA LYS A 41 1.26 -6.26 -4.85
C LYS A 41 2.05 -7.51 -4.47
N ALA A 42 3.37 -7.46 -4.61
CA ALA A 42 4.27 -8.54 -4.23
C ALA A 42 4.62 -8.52 -2.72
N ASN A 43 4.09 -7.55 -1.96
CA ASN A 43 4.46 -7.31 -0.57
C ASN A 43 5.98 -7.17 -0.37
N GLU A 44 6.64 -6.56 -1.36
CA GLU A 44 8.08 -6.28 -1.30
C GLU A 44 8.36 -5.00 -0.49
N ASN A 45 9.59 -4.89 -0.01
CA ASN A 45 10.05 -3.69 0.67
C ASN A 45 9.87 -2.44 -0.19
N ILE A 46 9.22 -1.47 0.40
CA ILE A 46 8.91 -0.19 -0.21
C ILE A 46 9.40 0.94 0.66
N GLU A 47 9.85 2.01 0.00
CA GLU A 47 10.28 3.22 0.67
C GLU A 47 9.10 3.88 1.40
N THR A 48 9.38 4.33 2.63
CA THR A 48 8.43 5.08 3.46
C THR A 48 7.89 6.34 2.75
N LYS A 49 8.68 6.91 1.82
CA LYS A 49 8.25 8.02 0.96
C LYS A 49 7.04 7.65 0.10
N THR A 50 7.00 6.44 -0.46
CA THR A 50 5.86 5.94 -1.25
C THR A 50 4.62 5.80 -0.38
N LEU A 51 4.80 5.21 0.82
CA LEU A 51 3.71 5.04 1.78
C LEU A 51 3.13 6.39 2.18
N ASN A 52 3.98 7.39 2.43
CA ASN A 52 3.53 8.75 2.75
C ASN A 52 2.69 9.38 1.61
N LYS A 53 3.12 9.21 0.35
CA LYS A 53 2.34 9.66 -0.81
C LYS A 53 0.98 8.95 -0.90
N LEU A 54 0.93 7.64 -0.66
CA LEU A 54 -0.32 6.87 -0.63
C LEU A 54 -1.25 7.39 0.47
N CYS A 55 -0.74 7.50 1.71
CA CYS A 55 -1.49 8.02 2.85
C CYS A 55 -2.05 9.41 2.58
N THR A 56 -1.23 10.31 2.02
CA THR A 56 -1.63 11.68 1.67
C THR A 56 -2.70 11.71 0.57
N ALA A 57 -2.51 10.95 -0.51
CA ALA A 57 -3.44 10.93 -1.64
C ALA A 57 -4.78 10.30 -1.31
N LEU A 58 -4.76 9.25 -0.49
CA LEU A 58 -5.94 8.53 -0.04
C LEU A 58 -6.56 9.16 1.22
N ASN A 59 -5.87 10.10 1.87
CA ASN A 59 -6.21 10.64 3.17
C ASN A 59 -6.56 9.52 4.17
N CYS A 60 -5.59 8.63 4.36
CA CYS A 60 -5.68 7.45 5.23
C CYS A 60 -4.41 7.31 6.06
N LYS A 61 -4.46 6.46 7.09
CA LYS A 61 -3.31 6.20 7.95
C LYS A 61 -2.44 5.10 7.36
N LEU A 62 -1.21 4.97 7.88
CA LEU A 62 -0.30 3.89 7.47
C LEU A 62 -0.90 2.49 7.74
N GLU A 63 -1.58 2.33 8.89
CA GLU A 63 -2.31 1.11 9.27
C GLU A 63 -3.42 0.72 8.28
N ASP A 64 -3.99 1.67 7.53
CA ASP A 64 -5.01 1.40 6.51
C ASP A 64 -4.43 0.82 5.21
N ILE A 65 -3.11 0.93 5.01
CA ILE A 65 -2.44 0.52 3.76
C ILE A 65 -1.40 -0.58 3.97
N ALA A 66 -0.81 -0.65 5.17
CA ALA A 66 0.20 -1.60 5.57
C ALA A 66 -0.26 -2.28 6.86
N GLU A 67 -0.21 -3.60 6.86
CA GLU A 67 -0.56 -4.41 8.02
C GLU A 67 0.59 -5.32 8.37
N TYR A 68 0.85 -5.41 9.67
CA TYR A 68 1.79 -6.35 10.21
C TYR A 68 1.08 -7.67 10.48
N VAL A 69 1.53 -8.75 9.84
CA VAL A 69 1.00 -10.10 10.04
C VAL A 69 2.08 -10.97 10.67
N GLN A 70 1.68 -11.68 11.73
CA GLN A 70 2.47 -12.69 12.41
C GLN A 70 1.95 -14.07 11.95
N ASP A 71 2.83 -14.88 11.36
CA ASP A 71 2.59 -16.30 11.03
C ASP A 71 3.16 -17.21 12.12
#